data_AF-A0A2W5NF76-F1
#
_entry.id   AF-A0A2W5NF76-F1
#
_cell.length_a   1.000
_cell.length_b   1.000
_cell.length_c   1.000
_cell.angle_alpha   90.00
_cell.angle_beta   90.00
_cell.angle_gamma   90.00
#
_symmetry.space_group_name_H-M   'P 1'
#
loop_
_entity.id
_entity.type
_entity.pdbx_description
1 polymer ?
#
loop_
_entity_poly.entity_id
_entity_poly.type
_entity_poly.pdbx_seq_one_letter_code
_entity_poly.pdbx_strand_id
1 'polypeptide(L)'
;MSDRSWTISGFNSGSKFFEQVVSVDTIAESEVKELLRRLASRHLSEADVVACSLGSDYRAATLDLAELADGPYGFTTDAGFPIYYTAVLGEVAEAEEEDDEEEAAEEAED
;
A
#
# COMPACT_ATOMS: atom_id res chain seq x y z
N MET A 1 9.41 -19.36 -6.99
CA MET A 1 8.59 -18.15 -6.92
C MET A 1 9.46 -17.08 -6.28
N SER A 2 9.30 -15.80 -6.64
CA SER A 2 10.05 -14.74 -5.93
C SER A 2 9.47 -14.57 -4.54
N ASP A 3 10.33 -14.49 -3.52
CA ASP A 3 9.95 -14.17 -2.13
C ASP A 3 9.66 -12.66 -1.95
N ARG A 4 9.58 -11.94 -3.08
CA ARG A 4 9.29 -10.52 -3.13
C ARG A 4 7.81 -10.28 -3.34
N SER A 5 7.30 -9.27 -2.64
CA SER A 5 5.91 -8.83 -2.75
C SER A 5 5.81 -7.32 -2.72
N TRP A 6 4.77 -6.82 -3.35
CA TRP A 6 4.29 -5.46 -3.19
C TRP A 6 3.34 -5.40 -2.00
N THR A 7 3.67 -4.57 -1.01
CA THR A 7 2.73 -4.15 0.04
C THR A 7 2.08 -2.85 -0.39
N ILE A 8 0.80 -2.91 -0.74
CA ILE A 8 0.00 -1.77 -1.20
C ILE A 8 -0.85 -1.28 -0.03
N SER A 9 -0.70 -0.01 0.34
CA SER A 9 -1.36 0.55 1.53
C SER A 9 -2.08 1.86 1.22
N GLY A 10 -3.19 2.10 1.90
CA GLY A 10 -3.97 3.33 1.83
C GLY A 10 -4.00 4.03 3.17
N PHE A 11 -3.76 5.33 3.17
CA PHE A 11 -3.67 6.16 4.37
C PHE A 11 -4.65 7.34 4.32
N ASN A 12 -5.22 7.67 5.47
CA ASN A 12 -6.02 8.86 5.68
C ASN A 12 -5.45 9.61 6.88
N SER A 13 -4.92 10.81 6.66
CA SER A 13 -4.30 11.63 7.71
C SER A 13 -3.19 10.88 8.45
N GLY A 14 -2.43 10.05 7.73
CA GLY A 14 -1.36 9.20 8.29
C GLY A 14 -1.83 7.89 8.92
N SER A 15 -3.14 7.67 9.12
CA SER A 15 -3.67 6.39 9.61
C SER A 15 -3.93 5.43 8.45
N LYS A 16 -3.35 4.21 8.53
CA LYS A 16 -3.57 3.15 7.54
C LYS A 16 -4.98 2.60 7.64
N PHE A 17 -5.75 2.62 6.55
CA PHE A 17 -7.11 2.06 6.47
C PHE A 17 -7.22 0.88 5.51
N PHE A 18 -6.19 0.63 4.72
CA PHE A 18 -6.12 -0.43 3.73
C PHE A 18 -4.69 -0.94 3.63
N GLU A 19 -4.53 -2.26 3.51
CA GLU A 19 -3.27 -2.92 3.21
C GLU A 19 -3.53 -4.21 2.46
N GLN A 20 -2.74 -4.48 1.44
CA GLN A 20 -2.77 -5.73 0.70
C GLN A 20 -1.37 -6.10 0.22
N VAL A 21 -0.98 -7.35 0.43
CA VAL A 21 0.28 -7.92 -0.04
C VAL A 21 0.02 -8.72 -1.31
N VAL A 22 0.80 -8.47 -2.36
CA VAL A 22 0.68 -9.14 -3.66
C VAL A 22 2.05 -9.57 -4.14
N SER A 23 2.21 -10.85 -4.51
CA SER A 23 3.47 -11.35 -5.07
C SER A 23 3.85 -10.62 -6.36
N VAL A 24 5.13 -10.35 -6.57
CA VAL A 24 5.64 -9.77 -7.82
C VAL A 24 5.41 -10.67 -9.04
N ASP A 25 5.19 -11.97 -8.82
CA ASP A 25 4.86 -12.91 -9.89
C ASP A 25 3.39 -12.77 -10.35
N THR A 26 2.55 -12.08 -9.56
CA THR A 26 1.11 -11.87 -9.84
C THR A 26 0.82 -10.54 -10.53
N ILE A 27 1.61 -9.50 -10.23
CA ILE A 27 1.38 -8.14 -10.74
C ILE A 27 2.70 -7.48 -11.13
N ALA A 28 2.77 -6.97 -12.36
CA ALA A 28 3.93 -6.23 -12.82
C ALA A 28 4.01 -4.84 -12.19
N GLU A 29 5.20 -4.26 -12.10
CA GLU A 29 5.41 -2.91 -11.54
C GLU A 29 4.55 -1.84 -12.23
N SER A 30 4.45 -1.90 -13.56
CA SER A 30 3.59 -0.98 -14.33
C SER A 30 2.11 -1.10 -13.94
N GLU A 31 1.66 -2.31 -13.60
CA GLU A 31 0.29 -2.56 -13.16
C GLU A 31 0.07 -2.09 -11.73
N VAL A 32 1.08 -2.18 -10.85
CA VAL A 32 1.05 -1.58 -9.51
C VAL A 32 0.89 -0.07 -9.59
N LYS A 33 1.67 0.59 -10.47
CA LYS A 33 1.57 2.02 -10.74
C LYS A 33 0.15 2.41 -11.19
N GLU A 34 -0.41 1.69 -12.14
CA GLU A 34 -1.80 1.90 -12.60
C GLU A 34 -2.84 1.62 -11.51
N LEU A 35 -2.62 0.60 -10.68
CA LEU A 35 -3.50 0.29 -9.55
C LEU A 35 -3.53 1.45 -8.54
N LEU A 36 -2.39 2.01 -8.18
CA LEU A 36 -2.30 3.16 -7.28
C LEU A 36 -3.11 4.36 -7.82
N ARG A 37 -2.96 4.68 -9.11
CA ARG A 37 -3.76 5.74 -9.78
C ARG A 37 -5.25 5.46 -9.70
N ARG A 38 -5.67 4.22 -9.98
CA ARG A 38 -7.09 3.82 -9.89
C ARG A 38 -7.61 3.97 -8.47
N LEU A 39 -6.86 3.53 -7.46
CA LEU A 39 -7.24 3.67 -6.05
C LEU A 39 -7.40 5.14 -5.65
N ALA A 40 -6.44 5.98 -6.02
CA ALA A 40 -6.49 7.41 -5.74
C ALA A 40 -7.68 8.10 -6.45
N SER A 41 -7.94 7.75 -7.72
CA SER A 41 -9.04 8.36 -8.50
C SER A 41 -10.43 8.16 -7.88
N ARG A 42 -10.62 7.14 -7.03
CA ARG A 42 -11.90 6.86 -6.36
C ARG A 42 -12.27 7.92 -5.31
N HIS A 43 -11.32 8.75 -4.87
CA HIS A 43 -11.55 9.83 -3.91
C HIS A 43 -11.66 11.21 -4.58
N LEU A 44 -11.49 11.25 -5.90
CA LEU A 44 -11.53 12.48 -6.67
C LEU A 44 -12.90 12.66 -7.32
N SER A 45 -13.29 13.92 -7.54
CA SER A 45 -14.43 14.20 -8.41
C SER A 45 -14.06 13.96 -9.88
N GLU A 46 -15.04 13.73 -10.74
CA GLU A 46 -14.79 13.59 -12.19
C GLU A 46 -14.08 14.81 -12.77
N ALA A 47 -14.41 16.01 -12.28
CA ALA A 47 -13.77 17.25 -12.68
C ALA A 47 -12.28 17.27 -12.32
N ASP A 48 -11.92 16.79 -11.12
CA ASP A 48 -10.54 16.70 -10.68
C ASP A 48 -9.76 15.67 -11.52
N VAL A 49 -10.34 14.50 -11.80
CA VAL A 49 -9.70 13.48 -12.66
C VAL A 49 -9.41 14.02 -14.06
N VAL A 50 -10.36 14.77 -14.64
CA VAL A 50 -10.16 15.42 -15.94
C VAL A 50 -9.08 16.50 -15.86
N ALA A 51 -9.09 17.34 -14.82
CA ALA A 51 -8.06 18.36 -14.63
C ALA A 51 -6.65 17.75 -14.48
N CYS A 52 -6.53 16.64 -13.76
CA CYS A 52 -5.29 15.85 -13.64
C CYS A 52 -4.82 15.35 -15.01
N SER A 53 -5.74 14.83 -15.83
CA SER A 53 -5.42 14.31 -17.17
C SER A 53 -5.00 15.39 -18.18
N LEU A 54 -5.44 16.63 -17.98
CA LEU A 54 -5.14 17.76 -18.86
C LEU A 54 -3.90 18.56 -18.44
N GLY A 55 -3.31 18.26 -17.28
CA GLY A 55 -2.14 18.97 -16.75
C GLY A 55 -2.38 20.46 -16.50
N SER A 56 -3.64 20.86 -16.31
CA SER A 56 -4.06 22.26 -16.40
C SER A 56 -3.97 23.05 -15.09
N ASP A 57 -3.65 22.39 -13.96
CA ASP A 57 -3.70 23.02 -12.63
C ASP A 57 -2.60 22.51 -11.69
N TYR A 58 -2.18 23.31 -10.71
CA TYR A 58 -1.17 22.86 -9.71
C TYR A 58 -1.71 21.74 -8.80
N ARG A 59 -3.04 21.64 -8.64
CA ARG A 59 -3.72 20.50 -8.00
C ARG A 59 -3.81 19.25 -8.90
N ALA A 60 -3.42 19.36 -10.17
CA ALA A 60 -3.45 18.28 -11.16
C ALA A 60 -2.39 17.19 -10.93
N ALA A 61 -1.44 17.41 -10.02
CA ALA A 61 -0.47 16.37 -9.59
C ALA A 61 -1.11 15.29 -8.70
N THR A 62 -2.37 15.47 -8.30
CA THR A 62 -3.16 14.40 -7.69
C THR A 62 -3.31 13.30 -8.74
N LEU A 63 -2.89 12.06 -8.48
CA LEU A 63 -2.64 10.96 -9.46
C LEU A 63 -1.25 10.87 -10.10
N ASP A 64 -0.37 11.85 -9.92
CA ASP A 64 1.04 11.64 -10.25
C ASP A 64 1.63 10.61 -9.28
N LEU A 65 2.55 9.82 -9.81
CA LEU A 65 3.29 8.85 -9.02
C LEU A 65 4.66 9.45 -8.70
N ALA A 66 4.97 9.49 -7.43
CA ALA A 66 6.32 9.75 -6.97
C ALA A 66 6.96 8.44 -6.50
N GLU A 67 8.27 8.32 -6.68
CA GLU A 67 9.05 7.31 -5.96
C GLU A 67 9.16 7.71 -4.49
N LEU A 68 9.14 6.73 -3.59
CA LEU A 68 9.38 6.98 -2.17
C LEU A 68 10.82 7.48 -1.99
N ALA A 69 10.97 8.68 -1.43
CA ALA A 69 12.28 9.32 -1.27
C ALA A 69 13.16 8.63 -0.23
N ASP A 70 12.56 8.06 0.81
CA ASP A 70 13.24 7.44 1.94
C ASP A 70 12.70 6.03 2.19
N GLY A 71 13.58 5.04 2.25
CA GLY A 71 13.27 3.66 2.63
C GLY A 71 13.30 2.65 1.47
N PRO A 72 12.58 1.52 1.59
CA PRO A 72 12.53 0.49 0.57
C PRO A 72 11.94 1.01 -0.76
N TYR A 73 12.34 0.39 -1.86
CA TYR A 73 11.87 0.78 -3.20
C TYR A 73 10.35 0.76 -3.28
N GLY A 74 9.75 1.83 -3.79
CA GLY A 74 8.30 1.92 -3.87
C GLY A 74 7.79 3.21 -4.47
N PHE A 75 6.47 3.30 -4.56
CA PHE A 75 5.75 4.42 -5.15
C PHE A 75 4.73 4.98 -4.18
N THR A 76 4.38 6.24 -4.38
CA THR A 76 3.29 6.92 -3.68
C THR A 76 2.48 7.76 -4.67
N THR A 77 1.19 7.91 -4.40
CA THR A 77 0.33 8.85 -5.11
C THR A 77 -0.68 9.47 -4.16
N ASP A 78 -0.93 10.76 -4.34
CA ASP A 78 -1.93 11.49 -3.58
C ASP A 78 -3.31 11.40 -4.24
N ALA A 79 -4.34 11.28 -3.40
CA ALA A 79 -5.75 11.28 -3.79
C ALA A 79 -6.48 12.55 -3.31
N GLY A 80 -5.72 13.61 -3.02
CA GLY A 80 -6.18 14.83 -2.37
C GLY A 80 -6.08 14.69 -0.86
N PHE A 81 -5.49 15.69 -0.19
CA PHE A 81 -5.33 15.67 1.26
C PHE A 81 -6.69 15.40 1.93
N PRO A 82 -6.78 14.43 2.86
CA PRO A 82 -5.67 13.77 3.56
C PRO A 82 -5.34 12.34 3.07
N ILE A 83 -5.83 11.93 1.91
CA ILE A 83 -5.75 10.54 1.43
C ILE A 83 -4.58 10.36 0.46
N TYR A 84 -3.78 9.32 0.69
CA TYR A 84 -2.72 8.90 -0.21
C TYR A 84 -2.54 7.38 -0.19
N TYR A 85 -1.91 6.85 -1.22
CA TYR A 85 -1.63 5.43 -1.40
C TYR A 85 -0.16 5.19 -1.65
N THR A 86 0.37 4.09 -1.12
CA THR A 86 1.75 3.65 -1.35
C THR A 86 1.79 2.21 -1.84
N ALA A 87 2.85 1.86 -2.58
CA ALA A 87 3.22 0.49 -2.85
C ALA A 87 4.71 0.32 -2.56
N VAL A 88 5.05 -0.59 -1.66
CA VAL A 88 6.43 -0.85 -1.23
C VAL A 88 6.82 -2.25 -1.66
N LEU A 89 7.97 -2.36 -2.33
CA LEU A 89 8.58 -3.65 -2.65
C LEU A 89 9.40 -4.13 -1.45
N GLY A 90 9.06 -5.31 -0.95
CA GLY A 90 9.78 -5.94 0.16
C GLY A 90 9.82 -7.46 0.03
N GLU A 91 10.52 -8.09 0.97
CA GLU A 91 10.49 -9.53 1.16
C GLU A 91 9.28 -9.89 2.03
N VAL A 92 8.63 -11.02 1.73
CA VAL A 92 7.59 -11.56 2.61
C VAL A 92 8.31 -12.01 3.88
N ALA A 93 7.98 -11.40 5.03
CA ALA A 93 8.38 -11.97 6.31
C ALA A 93 7.73 -13.35 6.39
N GLU A 94 8.53 -14.42 6.33
CA GLU A 94 8.05 -15.73 6.72
C GLU A 94 7.50 -15.57 8.14
N ALA A 95 6.21 -15.83 8.31
CA ALA A 95 5.61 -15.77 9.63
C ALA A 95 6.39 -16.73 10.52
N GLU A 96 7.02 -16.22 11.57
CA GLU A 96 7.55 -17.06 12.62
C GLU A 96 6.34 -17.86 13.16
N GLU A 97 6.32 -19.17 12.91
CA GLU A 97 5.38 -20.07 13.56
C GLU A 97 5.70 -19.99 15.06
N GLU A 98 4.92 -19.21 15.82
CA GLU A 98 4.89 -19.30 17.28
C GLU A 98 4.35 -20.71 17.62
N ASP A 99 5.26 -21.64 17.87
CA ASP A 99 4.99 -22.90 18.57
C ASP A 99 4.45 -22.54 19.97
N ASP A 100 3.13 -22.41 20.08
CA ASP A 100 2.40 -22.40 21.35
C ASP A 100 2.50 -23.80 21.98
N GLU A 101 3.63 -24.10 22.60
CA GLU A 101 3.76 -25.24 23.52
C GLU A 101 2.95 -24.95 24.80
N GLU A 102 1.78 -25.56 24.83
CA GLU A 102 0.82 -25.66 25.91
C GLU A 102 1.44 -26.32 27.17
N GLU A 103 1.92 -25.55 28.15
CA GLU A 103 2.16 -26.06 29.52
C GLU A 103 0.95 -25.81 30.42
N ALA A 104 0.05 -26.79 30.44
CA ALA A 104 -0.91 -26.98 31.53
C ALA A 104 -0.18 -27.60 32.74
N ALA A 105 0.23 -26.77 33.70
CA ALA A 105 0.68 -27.25 35.00
C ALA A 105 -0.47 -27.16 36.01
N GLU A 106 -0.95 -28.34 36.42
CA GLU A 106 -1.94 -28.57 37.47
C GLU A 106 -1.48 -28.02 38.82
N GLU A 107 -2.29 -27.18 39.46
CA GLU A 107 -2.21 -26.95 40.91
C GLU A 107 -3.55 -27.25 41.57
N ALA A 108 -3.59 -28.36 42.31
CA ALA A 108 -4.43 -28.53 43.48
C ALA A 108 -3.83 -29.67 44.34
N GLU A 109 -2.82 -29.32 45.15
CA GLU A 109 -2.44 -30.13 46.30
C GLU A 109 -3.46 -29.96 47.45
N ASP A 110 -3.64 -31.07 48.17
CA ASP A 110 -4.44 -31.42 49.36
C ASP A 110 -4.81 -30.31 50.38
#